data_AF-A0A2P7ZQ86-F1
#
_entry.id   AF-A0A2P7ZQ86-F1
#
_cell.length_a   1.000
_cell.length_b   1.000
_cell.length_c   1.000
_cell.angle_alpha   90.00
_cell.angle_beta   90.00
_cell.angle_gamma   90.00
#
_symmetry.space_group_name_H-M   'P 1'
#
loop_
_entity.id
_entity.type
_entity.pdbx_description
1 polymer ?
#
loop_
_entity_poly.entity_id
_entity_poly.type
_entity_poly.pdbx_seq_one_letter_code
_entity_poly.pdbx_strand_id
1 'polypeptide(L)'
;MLALTECHIKGHRIAAAAVHEPILDWALPDRTVQPEPVAGRSKKSRRSIKDDPTANSYAALLQNLNAARKDLFKRPEHWFDSFASPLLFFRTPGVAIPKIGPADLPDEFAELSLLNQQDFMRQQLQLSAMSNVTDGSQQPQEPEEDSDGLSPPRKSARRYPRIDSGLSLPNMRITTDPSGILHAQAEEFTKYIRRSMIRTDKLKRKDSGDAEIDAEQRMLHEVLTDKLIDRRLYETAAWFRDVL
;
A
#
# COMPACT_ATOMS: atom_id res chain seq x y z
N MET A 1 -14.50 -5.41 6.09
CA MET A 1 -13.98 -4.39 5.17
C MET A 1 -14.98 -3.25 5.09
N LEU A 2 -14.66 -2.09 5.65
CA LEU A 2 -15.48 -0.88 5.52
C LEU A 2 -15.30 -0.35 4.09
N ALA A 3 -16.22 -0.70 3.20
CA ALA A 3 -16.20 -0.19 1.84
C ALA A 3 -16.47 1.32 1.88
N LEU A 4 -15.46 2.13 1.53
CA LEU A 4 -15.53 3.59 1.32
C LEU A 4 -16.57 4.01 0.24
N THR A 5 -17.26 3.06 -0.37
CA THR A 5 -18.24 3.26 -1.44
C THR A 5 -19.57 3.80 -0.93
N GLU A 6 -19.76 3.88 0.39
CA GLU A 6 -21.02 4.32 0.99
C GLU A 6 -20.85 5.53 1.93
N CYS A 7 -19.78 6.31 1.83
CA CYS A 7 -19.58 7.40 2.78
C CYS A 7 -20.40 8.66 2.41
N HIS A 8 -21.35 9.03 3.28
CA HIS A 8 -22.20 10.21 3.14
C HIS A 8 -22.30 10.95 4.49
N ILE A 9 -22.13 12.27 4.46
CA ILE A 9 -22.24 13.15 5.65
C ILE A 9 -23.68 13.19 6.19
N LYS A 10 -24.67 12.91 5.34
CA LYS A 10 -26.11 12.88 5.70
C LYS A 10 -26.74 11.63 5.10
N GLY A 11 -27.18 10.68 5.93
CA GLY A 11 -27.88 9.45 5.50
C GLY A 11 -27.57 8.22 6.36
N HIS A 12 -28.15 7.07 6.00
CA HIS A 12 -27.97 5.77 6.70
C HIS A 12 -26.64 5.08 6.42
N ARG A 13 -25.57 5.82 6.17
CA ARG A 13 -24.29 5.26 5.73
C ARG A 13 -23.11 5.80 6.54
N ILE A 14 -21.88 5.38 6.21
CA ILE A 14 -20.69 5.64 7.03
C ILE A 14 -20.35 7.14 6.98
N ALA A 15 -20.67 7.87 8.04
CA ALA A 15 -20.38 9.30 8.18
C ALA A 15 -19.07 9.57 8.92
N ALA A 16 -18.68 8.69 9.85
CA ALA A 16 -17.47 8.85 10.65
C ALA A 16 -16.78 7.51 10.98
N ALA A 17 -15.47 7.55 11.22
CA ALA A 17 -14.67 6.42 11.67
C ALA A 17 -13.59 6.85 12.67
N ALA A 18 -13.39 6.07 13.73
CA ALA A 18 -12.30 6.26 14.68
C ALA A 18 -11.47 4.97 14.73
N VAL A 19 -10.15 5.10 14.63
CA VAL A 19 -9.24 3.94 14.59
C VAL A 19 -8.04 4.16 15.50
N HIS A 20 -7.66 3.11 16.21
CA HIS A 20 -6.48 3.07 17.07
C HIS A 20 -5.42 2.16 16.44
N GLU A 21 -4.20 2.66 16.32
CA GLU A 21 -3.06 1.97 15.71
C GLU A 21 -3.36 1.22 14.41
N PRO A 22 -3.92 1.90 13.38
CA PRO A 22 -4.27 1.24 12.13
C PRO A 22 -3.03 0.79 11.36
N ILE A 23 -3.08 -0.42 10.81
CA ILE A 23 -2.17 -0.85 9.75
C ILE A 23 -2.68 -0.26 8.44
N LEU A 24 -1.90 0.62 7.82
CA LEU A 24 -2.31 1.39 6.64
C LEU A 24 -1.57 0.97 5.37
N ASP A 25 -0.46 0.25 5.52
CA ASP A 25 0.34 -0.30 4.43
C ASP A 25 0.99 -1.62 4.83
N TRP A 26 0.59 -2.71 4.16
CA TRP A 26 1.15 -4.06 4.31
C TRP A 26 2.38 -4.32 3.44
N ALA A 27 2.78 -3.38 2.57
CA ALA A 27 4.04 -3.43 1.84
C ALA A 27 5.23 -3.07 2.75
N LEU A 28 5.24 -3.65 3.95
CA LEU A 28 6.31 -3.54 4.93
C LEU A 28 7.58 -4.18 4.35
N PRO A 29 8.76 -3.62 4.62
CA PRO A 29 10.01 -4.24 4.22
C PRO A 29 10.19 -5.59 4.93
N ASP A 30 10.45 -6.66 4.17
CA ASP A 30 10.75 -8.00 4.72
C ASP A 30 12.03 -8.03 5.55
N ARG A 31 12.99 -7.18 5.18
CA ARG A 31 14.25 -7.05 5.88
C ARG A 31 14.09 -5.98 6.95
N THR A 32 14.22 -6.37 8.22
CA THR A 32 14.96 -5.53 9.15
C THR A 32 16.23 -5.15 8.40
N VAL A 33 16.44 -3.87 8.13
CA VAL A 33 17.69 -3.41 7.55
C VAL A 33 18.78 -3.86 8.52
N GLN A 34 19.38 -5.04 8.30
CA GLN A 34 20.78 -5.20 8.57
C GLN A 34 21.41 -4.05 7.79
N PRO A 35 22.09 -3.10 8.46
CA PRO A 35 22.75 -2.04 7.74
C PRO A 35 23.69 -2.71 6.75
N GLU A 36 23.31 -2.71 5.48
CA GLU A 36 24.20 -3.06 4.38
C GLU A 36 25.50 -2.28 4.64
N PRO A 37 26.66 -2.94 4.70
CA PRO A 37 27.91 -2.23 4.88
C PRO A 37 28.08 -1.39 3.61
N VAL A 38 27.72 -0.10 3.71
CA VAL A 38 27.91 0.87 2.65
C VAL A 38 29.40 0.93 2.39
N ALA A 39 29.85 0.20 1.37
CA ALA A 39 31.18 0.28 0.84
C ALA A 39 31.42 1.73 0.43
N GLY A 40 32.26 2.43 1.20
CA GLY A 40 32.77 3.74 0.80
C GLY A 40 32.21 4.96 1.51
N ARG A 41 32.07 4.98 2.85
CA ARG A 41 32.13 6.25 3.60
C ARG A 41 33.06 6.20 4.81
N SER A 42 34.12 6.99 4.67
CA SER A 42 35.10 7.50 5.64
C SER A 42 34.97 7.05 7.11
N LYS A 43 36.01 6.36 7.59
CA LYS A 43 36.31 6.10 9.00
C LYS A 43 36.51 7.42 9.74
N LYS A 44 35.48 7.97 10.39
CA LYS A 44 35.58 8.93 11.51
C LYS A 44 34.20 9.21 12.12
N SER A 45 33.72 8.30 12.96
CA SER A 45 32.89 8.58 14.15
C SER A 45 32.43 7.25 14.75
N ARG A 46 33.28 6.64 15.59
CA ARG A 46 32.81 5.62 16.53
C ARG A 46 32.19 6.35 17.72
N ARG A 47 30.95 6.81 17.57
CA ARG A 47 30.08 7.03 18.73
C ARG A 47 29.29 5.75 18.90
N SER A 48 29.56 5.06 20.01
CA SER A 48 28.80 3.91 20.49
C SER A 48 27.30 4.25 20.40
N ILE A 49 26.60 3.56 19.49
CA ILE A 49 25.15 3.53 19.45
C ILE A 49 24.77 2.77 20.71
N LYS A 50 24.20 3.47 21.70
CA LYS A 50 23.52 2.82 22.82
C LYS A 50 22.34 2.05 22.22
N ASP A 51 22.21 0.78 22.59
CA ASP A 51 21.07 -0.04 22.25
C ASP A 51 19.79 0.62 22.78
N ASP A 52 19.00 1.24 21.89
CA ASP A 52 17.72 1.83 22.26
C ASP A 52 16.70 0.70 22.46
N PRO A 53 16.10 0.55 23.66
CA PRO A 53 15.15 -0.54 23.96
C PRO A 53 13.90 -0.49 23.08
N THR A 54 13.53 0.69 22.57
CA THR A 54 12.46 0.90 21.58
C THR A 54 12.76 0.28 20.22
N ALA A 55 14.03 0.20 19.79
CA ALA A 55 14.40 -0.43 18.53
C ALA A 55 14.18 -1.95 18.55
N ASN A 56 14.35 -2.58 19.71
CA ASN A 56 14.08 -4.01 19.89
C ASN A 56 12.58 -4.31 19.86
N SER A 57 11.75 -3.46 20.48
CA SER A 57 10.29 -3.55 20.38
C SER A 57 9.79 -3.35 18.94
N TYR A 58 10.44 -2.44 18.21
CA TYR A 58 10.15 -2.17 16.81
C TYR A 58 10.41 -3.41 15.93
N ALA A 59 11.59 -4.01 16.08
CA ALA A 59 11.96 -5.21 15.31
C ALA A 59 11.03 -6.39 15.57
N ALA A 60 10.64 -6.61 16.83
CA ALA A 60 9.72 -7.69 17.21
C ALA A 60 8.32 -7.50 16.59
N LEU A 61 7.77 -6.28 16.62
CA LEU A 61 6.46 -6.03 16.03
C LEU A 61 6.49 -6.13 14.50
N LEU A 62 7.54 -5.65 13.83
CA LEU A 62 7.70 -5.89 12.38
C LEU A 62 7.78 -7.37 12.04
N GLN A 63 8.51 -8.16 12.84
CA GLN A 63 8.61 -9.60 12.62
C GLN A 63 7.25 -10.28 12.76
N ASN A 64 6.46 -9.89 13.75
CA ASN A 64 5.10 -10.39 13.95
C ASN A 64 4.17 -9.98 12.79
N LEU A 65 4.27 -8.74 12.32
CA LEU A 65 3.50 -8.28 11.16
C LEU A 65 3.89 -9.01 9.88
N ASN A 66 5.18 -9.27 9.66
CA ASN A 66 5.67 -10.05 8.52
C ASN A 66 5.22 -11.52 8.59
N ALA A 67 5.15 -12.11 9.77
CA ALA A 67 4.59 -13.44 9.97
C ALA A 67 3.07 -13.45 9.66
N ALA A 68 2.31 -12.55 10.28
CA ALA A 68 0.87 -12.42 10.05
C ALA A 68 0.54 -12.13 8.58
N ARG A 69 1.40 -11.39 7.87
CA ARG A 69 1.25 -11.11 6.44
C ARG A 69 1.28 -12.38 5.58
N LYS A 70 2.09 -13.38 5.94
CA LYS A 70 2.13 -14.66 5.23
C LYS A 70 0.87 -15.49 5.46
N ASP A 71 0.27 -15.38 6.65
CA ASP A 71 -0.95 -16.10 7.01
C ASP A 71 -2.21 -15.45 6.42
N LEU A 72 -2.26 -14.11 6.40
CA LEU A 72 -3.41 -13.34 5.91
C LEU A 72 -3.51 -13.32 4.38
N PHE A 73 -2.38 -13.35 3.67
CA PHE A 73 -2.35 -13.20 2.23
C PHE A 73 -1.74 -14.43 1.55
N LYS A 74 -2.57 -15.14 0.79
CA LYS A 74 -2.15 -16.31 0.00
C LYS A 74 -1.10 -15.99 -1.07
N ARG A 75 -1.15 -14.77 -1.63
CA ARG A 75 -0.24 -14.30 -2.68
C ARG A 75 0.38 -12.95 -2.26
N PRO A 76 1.68 -12.72 -2.50
CA PRO A 76 2.33 -11.45 -2.21
C PRO A 76 1.76 -10.26 -2.97
N GLU A 77 1.13 -10.49 -4.13
CA GLU A 77 0.39 -9.46 -4.86
C GLU A 77 -0.73 -8.83 -4.02
N HIS A 78 -1.34 -9.60 -3.11
CA HIS A 78 -2.47 -9.13 -2.32
C HIS A 78 -2.06 -8.15 -1.20
N TRP A 79 -0.76 -8.07 -0.85
CA TRP A 79 -0.27 -7.03 0.08
C TRP A 79 -0.44 -5.62 -0.49
N PHE A 80 -0.47 -5.55 -1.83
CA PHE A 80 -0.61 -4.32 -2.59
C PHE A 80 -2.07 -4.02 -2.97
N ASP A 81 -3.03 -4.76 -2.41
CA ASP A 81 -4.45 -4.42 -2.52
C ASP A 81 -4.73 -3.11 -1.76
N SER A 82 -5.30 -2.12 -2.44
CA SER A 82 -5.68 -0.84 -1.86
C SER A 82 -6.68 -0.97 -0.71
N PHE A 83 -7.51 -2.02 -0.67
CA PHE A 83 -8.44 -2.24 0.44
C PHE A 83 -7.77 -2.81 1.68
N ALA A 84 -6.71 -3.59 1.51
CA ALA A 84 -5.88 -4.07 2.61
C ALA A 84 -4.90 -2.99 3.10
N SER A 85 -4.35 -2.21 2.16
CA SER A 85 -3.37 -1.15 2.36
C SER A 85 -3.94 0.20 1.88
N PRO A 86 -4.81 0.87 2.67
CA PRO A 86 -5.51 2.10 2.26
C PRO A 86 -4.59 3.24 1.81
N LEU A 87 -3.34 3.25 2.26
CA LEU A 87 -2.35 4.24 1.84
C LEU A 87 -2.07 4.21 0.32
N LEU A 88 -2.30 3.05 -0.31
CA LEU A 88 -2.11 2.84 -1.75
C LEU A 88 -3.14 3.55 -2.63
N PHE A 89 -4.27 4.01 -2.06
CA PHE A 89 -5.19 4.92 -2.76
C PHE A 89 -4.54 6.28 -3.05
N PHE A 90 -3.55 6.68 -2.24
CA PHE A 90 -2.95 8.00 -2.32
C PHE A 90 -1.53 7.99 -2.89
N ARG A 91 -0.78 6.91 -2.71
CA ARG A 91 0.58 6.77 -3.22
C ARG A 91 0.86 5.41 -3.83
N THR A 92 1.95 5.34 -4.60
CA THR A 92 2.54 4.08 -5.05
C THR A 92 3.23 3.40 -3.85
N PRO A 93 3.24 2.05 -3.76
CA PRO A 93 3.90 1.33 -2.67
C PRO A 93 5.42 1.56 -2.60
N GLY A 94 6.06 1.89 -3.74
CA GLY A 94 7.51 2.13 -3.81
C GLY A 94 8.38 0.86 -3.71
N VAL A 95 7.79 -0.28 -3.34
CA VAL A 95 8.41 -1.60 -3.28
C VAL A 95 7.90 -2.45 -4.45
N ALA A 96 8.79 -3.25 -5.05
CA ALA A 96 8.41 -4.21 -6.07
C ALA A 96 7.67 -5.40 -5.44
N ILE A 97 6.71 -5.97 -6.16
CA ILE A 97 6.04 -7.19 -5.74
C ILE A 97 7.09 -8.32 -5.70
N PRO A 98 7.25 -9.02 -4.57
CA PRO A 98 8.14 -10.18 -4.53
C PRO A 98 7.71 -11.20 -5.57
N LYS A 99 8.62 -11.52 -6.49
CA LYS A 99 8.40 -12.58 -7.48
C LYS A 99 8.41 -13.91 -6.74
N ILE A 100 7.31 -14.64 -6.82
CA ILE A 100 7.21 -16.00 -6.30
C ILE A 100 7.99 -16.87 -7.28
N GLY A 101 8.95 -17.66 -6.79
CA GLY A 101 9.68 -18.60 -7.65
C GLY A 101 8.73 -19.68 -8.19
N PRO A 102 9.04 -20.30 -9.34
CA PRO A 102 8.20 -21.33 -9.96
C PRO A 102 7.97 -22.58 -9.09
N ALA A 103 8.67 -22.71 -7.97
CA ALA A 103 8.51 -23.82 -7.02
C ALA A 103 7.37 -23.65 -6.00
N ASP A 104 6.87 -22.42 -5.79
CA ASP A 104 5.97 -22.08 -4.67
C ASP A 104 4.49 -21.88 -5.08
N LEU A 105 4.11 -22.10 -6.34
CA LEU A 105 2.71 -21.97 -6.80
C LEU A 105 2.27 -23.16 -7.67
N PRO A 106 1.19 -23.87 -7.30
CA PRO A 106 0.39 -24.64 -8.24
C PRO A 106 -0.60 -23.68 -8.92
N ASP A 107 -0.14 -22.88 -9.88
CA ASP A 107 -1.03 -22.05 -10.69
C ASP A 107 -1.27 -22.78 -12.02
N GLU A 108 -2.28 -23.66 -12.04
CA GLU A 108 -2.71 -24.42 -13.24
C GLU A 108 -2.88 -23.51 -14.46
N PHE A 109 -3.26 -22.24 -14.26
CA PHE A 109 -3.39 -21.27 -15.32
C PHE A 109 -2.04 -20.81 -15.91
N ALA A 110 -1.02 -20.63 -15.08
CA ALA A 110 0.33 -20.34 -15.55
C ALA A 110 0.94 -21.54 -16.28
N GLU A 111 0.66 -22.75 -15.81
CA GLU A 111 1.05 -24.00 -16.47
C GLU A 111 0.35 -24.15 -17.83
N LEU A 112 -0.96 -23.86 -17.90
CA LEU A 112 -1.71 -23.83 -19.17
C LEU A 112 -1.21 -22.75 -20.13
N SER A 113 -0.85 -21.57 -19.62
CA SER A 113 -0.23 -20.52 -20.43
C SER A 113 1.08 -21.00 -21.06
N LEU A 114 1.91 -21.68 -20.27
CA LEU A 114 3.20 -22.21 -20.70
C LEU A 114 3.01 -23.36 -21.69
N LEU A 115 2.05 -24.26 -21.45
CA LEU A 115 1.69 -25.34 -22.37
C LEU A 115 1.15 -24.79 -23.69
N ASN A 116 0.26 -23.79 -23.65
CA ASN A 116 -0.28 -23.15 -24.84
C ASN A 116 0.83 -22.44 -25.65
N GLN A 117 1.81 -21.84 -24.97
CA GLN A 117 2.98 -21.25 -25.62
C GLN A 117 3.87 -22.32 -26.28
N GLN A 118 4.06 -23.47 -25.63
CA GLN A 118 4.78 -24.61 -26.21
C GLN A 118 4.03 -25.22 -27.41
N ASP A 119 2.71 -25.34 -27.32
CA ASP A 119 1.87 -25.84 -28.42
C ASP A 119 1.90 -24.91 -29.62
N PHE A 120 1.86 -23.59 -29.39
CA PHE A 120 2.01 -22.59 -30.44
C PHE A 120 3.37 -22.71 -31.13
N MET A 121 4.46 -22.82 -30.37
CA MET A 121 5.81 -23.03 -30.90
C MET A 121 5.90 -24.33 -31.72
N ARG A 122 5.28 -25.40 -31.22
CA ARG A 122 5.24 -26.70 -31.88
C ARG A 122 4.43 -26.66 -33.18
N GLN A 123 3.30 -25.96 -33.21
CA GLN A 123 2.52 -25.71 -34.43
C GLN A 123 3.32 -24.87 -35.43
N GLN A 124 4.02 -23.83 -34.97
CA GLN A 124 4.85 -22.99 -35.83
C GLN A 124 6.01 -23.77 -36.45
N LEU A 125 6.65 -24.69 -35.71
CA LEU A 125 7.67 -25.62 -36.20
C LEU A 125 7.11 -26.63 -37.21
N GLN A 126 5.90 -27.13 -36.99
CA GLN A 126 5.23 -28.02 -37.96
C GLN A 126 4.90 -27.29 -39.26
N LEU A 127 4.42 -26.04 -39.17
CA LEU A 127 4.10 -25.22 -40.33
C LEU A 127 5.36 -24.83 -41.13
N SER A 128 6.47 -24.50 -40.45
CA SER A 128 7.74 -24.22 -41.11
C SER A 128 8.37 -25.48 -41.71
N ALA A 129 8.21 -26.65 -41.09
CA ALA A 129 8.63 -27.93 -41.67
C ALA A 129 7.87 -28.30 -42.95
N MET A 130 6.59 -27.90 -43.07
CA MET A 130 5.81 -28.08 -44.31
C MET A 130 6.06 -26.99 -45.36
N SER A 131 6.71 -25.88 -44.98
CA SER A 131 6.99 -24.73 -45.85
C SER A 131 8.34 -24.80 -46.57
N ASN A 132 9.15 -25.86 -46.38
CA ASN A 132 10.45 -26.00 -47.05
C ASN A 132 10.36 -26.62 -48.45
N VAL A 133 9.49 -26.07 -49.29
CA VAL A 133 9.67 -26.06 -50.76
C VAL A 133 9.47 -24.63 -51.25
N THR A 134 10.39 -23.74 -50.87
CA THR A 134 10.98 -22.67 -51.70
C THR A 134 11.82 -21.76 -50.81
N ASP A 135 13.14 -21.88 -50.98
CA ASP A 135 14.20 -20.87 -50.92
C ASP A 135 14.26 -19.80 -49.81
N GLY A 136 15.40 -19.79 -49.11
CA GLY A 136 16.18 -18.55 -48.94
C GLY A 136 15.91 -17.64 -47.75
N SER A 137 16.52 -17.96 -46.61
CA SER A 137 17.14 -17.02 -45.64
C SER A 137 16.26 -15.95 -44.96
N GLN A 138 15.97 -16.16 -43.66
CA GLN A 138 16.21 -15.19 -42.58
C GLN A 138 15.97 -15.84 -41.21
N GLN A 139 16.99 -15.78 -40.34
CA GLN A 139 17.00 -16.24 -38.95
C GLN A 139 15.98 -15.47 -38.09
N PRO A 140 15.16 -16.15 -37.27
CA PRO A 140 14.49 -15.50 -36.15
C PRO A 140 15.50 -15.23 -35.03
N GLN A 141 15.64 -13.96 -34.67
CA GLN A 141 16.35 -13.53 -33.47
C GLN A 141 15.67 -14.13 -32.24
N GLU A 142 16.46 -14.75 -31.37
CA GLU A 142 16.04 -15.14 -30.02
C GLU A 142 15.59 -13.90 -29.25
N PRO A 143 14.46 -13.93 -28.54
CA PRO A 143 14.12 -12.85 -27.63
C PRO A 143 15.13 -12.84 -26.49
N GLU A 144 15.91 -11.76 -26.44
CA GLU A 144 16.77 -11.35 -25.34
C GLU A 144 16.06 -11.65 -24.00
N GLU A 145 16.69 -12.49 -23.18
CA GLU A 145 16.32 -12.64 -21.78
C GLU A 145 16.39 -11.27 -21.13
N ASP A 146 15.24 -10.72 -20.76
CA ASP A 146 15.11 -9.48 -20.01
C ASP A 146 15.99 -9.57 -18.75
N SER A 147 17.17 -8.94 -18.84
CA SER A 147 18.10 -8.74 -17.75
C SER A 147 17.37 -8.09 -16.57
N ASP A 148 17.38 -8.75 -15.42
CA ASP A 148 17.17 -8.19 -14.08
C ASP A 148 16.25 -6.96 -13.98
N GLY A 149 15.07 -7.08 -14.61
CA GLY A 149 14.07 -6.04 -14.66
C GLY A 149 13.46 -5.80 -13.28
N LEU A 150 14.05 -4.89 -12.52
CA LEU A 150 13.34 -4.02 -11.57
C LEU A 150 12.36 -3.17 -12.38
N SER A 151 11.31 -3.81 -12.92
CA SER A 151 10.21 -3.12 -13.56
C SER A 151 9.73 -2.04 -12.59
N PRO A 152 9.72 -0.76 -13.00
CA PRO A 152 9.44 0.32 -12.07
C PRO A 152 8.08 0.06 -11.43
N PRO A 153 7.96 0.26 -10.09
CA PRO A 153 6.76 -0.11 -9.37
C PRO A 153 5.54 0.53 -10.06
N ARG A 154 4.61 -0.32 -10.51
CA ARG A 154 3.40 0.13 -11.22
C ARG A 154 2.73 1.22 -10.39
N LYS A 155 2.59 2.42 -10.97
CA LYS A 155 1.90 3.54 -10.32
C LYS A 155 0.46 3.13 -10.07
N SER A 156 -0.02 3.23 -8.82
CA SER A 156 -1.44 3.03 -8.54
C SER A 156 -2.25 4.07 -9.32
N ALA A 157 -3.31 3.61 -9.98
CA ALA A 157 -4.20 4.50 -10.71
C ALA A 157 -4.94 5.36 -9.67
N ARG A 158 -4.56 6.63 -9.54
CA ARG A 158 -5.27 7.62 -8.71
C ARG A 158 -6.65 7.90 -9.27
N ARG A 159 -7.60 7.01 -8.98
CA ARG A 159 -9.00 7.11 -9.38
C ARG A 159 -9.76 7.78 -8.26
N TYR A 160 -10.16 9.04 -8.49
CA TYR A 160 -11.05 9.75 -7.59
C TYR A 160 -12.50 9.58 -8.06
N PRO A 161 -13.46 9.45 -7.13
CA PRO A 161 -14.87 9.55 -7.48
C PRO A 161 -15.15 10.86 -8.21
N ARG A 162 -16.14 10.84 -9.11
CA ARG A 162 -16.61 12.07 -9.73
C ARG A 162 -17.25 12.97 -8.67
N ILE A 163 -17.18 14.28 -8.86
CA ILE A 163 -17.65 15.26 -7.87
C ILE A 163 -19.17 15.16 -7.64
N ASP A 164 -19.90 14.78 -8.68
CA ASP A 164 -21.35 14.56 -8.72
C ASP A 164 -21.80 13.22 -8.10
N SER A 165 -20.86 12.32 -7.78
CA SER A 165 -21.19 11.00 -7.18
C SER A 165 -21.82 11.09 -5.79
N GLY A 166 -21.78 12.26 -5.14
CA GLY A 166 -22.25 12.44 -3.77
C GLY A 166 -21.37 11.75 -2.71
N LEU A 167 -20.36 11.00 -3.13
CA LEU A 167 -19.41 10.33 -2.23
C LEU A 167 -18.48 11.36 -1.60
N SER A 168 -18.27 11.23 -0.29
CA SER A 168 -17.31 12.02 0.47
C SER A 168 -16.53 11.13 1.40
N LEU A 169 -15.31 11.53 1.76
CA LEU A 169 -14.56 10.84 2.78
C LEU A 169 -15.25 11.02 4.14
N PRO A 170 -15.34 9.98 4.97
CA PRO A 170 -15.92 10.09 6.30
C PRO A 170 -15.06 11.00 7.17
N ASN A 171 -15.66 11.56 8.22
CA ASN A 171 -14.89 12.21 9.26
C ASN A 171 -14.08 11.14 10.00
N MET A 172 -12.80 11.39 10.20
CA MET A 172 -11.87 10.37 10.64
C MET A 172 -11.02 10.86 11.81
N ARG A 173 -10.92 10.00 12.82
CA ARG A 173 -10.05 10.20 13.97
C ARG A 173 -9.09 9.02 14.08
N ILE A 174 -7.80 9.29 13.97
CA ILE A 174 -6.74 8.30 14.09
C ILE A 174 -5.97 8.57 15.36
N THR A 175 -5.78 7.53 16.15
CA THR A 175 -4.95 7.59 17.35
C THR A 175 -3.77 6.63 17.20
N THR A 176 -2.57 7.09 17.48
CA THR A 176 -1.36 6.25 17.47
C THR A 176 -0.46 6.58 18.63
N ASP A 177 0.36 5.60 19.03
CA ASP A 177 1.36 5.83 20.06
C ASP A 177 2.60 6.54 19.47
N PRO A 178 3.26 7.43 20.22
CA PRO A 178 4.41 8.22 19.73
C PRO A 178 5.60 7.34 19.35
N SER A 179 5.77 6.22 20.05
CA SER A 179 6.83 5.24 19.81
C SER A 179 6.39 4.10 18.88
N GLY A 180 5.16 4.15 18.37
CA GLY A 180 4.60 3.09 17.52
C GLY A 180 5.17 3.10 16.10
N ILE A 181 5.42 1.92 15.53
CA ILE A 181 5.86 1.74 14.14
C ILE A 181 4.87 2.36 13.15
N LEU A 182 3.60 2.20 13.47
CA LEU A 182 2.47 2.61 12.64
C LEU A 182 2.25 4.13 12.70
N HIS A 183 2.89 4.84 13.64
CA HIS A 183 2.77 6.29 13.76
C HIS A 183 3.16 7.01 12.47
N ALA A 184 4.29 6.63 11.86
CA ALA A 184 4.75 7.23 10.61
C ALA A 184 3.77 6.98 9.45
N GLN A 185 3.21 5.77 9.36
CA GLN A 185 2.19 5.44 8.36
C GLN A 185 0.91 6.24 8.57
N ALA A 186 0.46 6.39 9.82
CA ALA A 186 -0.71 7.18 10.19
C ALA A 186 -0.53 8.67 9.89
N GLU A 187 0.65 9.22 10.16
CA GLU A 187 0.96 10.62 9.85
C GLU A 187 0.94 10.87 8.33
N GLU A 188 1.53 9.95 7.56
CA GLU A 188 1.53 9.99 6.10
C GLU A 188 0.09 9.92 5.53
N PHE A 189 -0.69 8.95 6.01
CA PHE A 189 -2.08 8.78 5.62
C PHE A 189 -2.91 10.02 5.94
N THR A 190 -2.71 10.62 7.11
CA THR A 190 -3.41 11.83 7.52
C THR A 190 -3.13 13.00 6.58
N LYS A 191 -1.86 13.19 6.21
CA LYS A 191 -1.47 14.21 5.23
C LYS A 191 -2.16 13.97 3.89
N TYR A 192 -2.25 12.73 3.43
CA TYR A 192 -2.89 12.43 2.15
C TYR A 192 -4.41 12.58 2.17
N ILE A 193 -5.09 12.14 3.23
CA ILE A 193 -6.54 12.34 3.35
C ILE A 193 -6.86 13.83 3.42
N ARG A 194 -6.15 14.61 4.24
CA ARG A 194 -6.36 16.07 4.29
C ARG A 194 -6.18 16.71 2.91
N ARG A 195 -5.11 16.36 2.19
CA ARG A 195 -4.90 16.82 0.80
C ARG A 195 -6.03 16.41 -0.14
N SER A 196 -6.59 15.22 0.05
CA SER A 196 -7.73 14.74 -0.74
C SER A 196 -9.00 15.53 -0.42
N MET A 197 -9.31 15.75 0.86
CA MET A 197 -10.46 16.56 1.31
C MET A 197 -10.37 18.00 0.77
N ILE A 198 -9.22 18.65 0.97
CA ILE A 198 -8.96 20.01 0.45
C ILE A 198 -9.19 20.06 -1.06
N ARG A 199 -8.70 19.06 -1.82
CA ARG A 199 -8.90 19.01 -3.27
C ARG A 199 -10.39 18.91 -3.61
N THR A 200 -11.12 18.01 -2.95
CA THR A 200 -12.56 17.82 -3.21
C THR A 200 -13.38 19.04 -2.83
N ASP A 201 -13.04 19.72 -1.73
CA ASP A 201 -13.80 20.86 -1.24
C ASP A 201 -13.49 22.13 -2.05
N LYS A 202 -12.24 22.33 -2.49
CA LYS A 202 -11.89 23.37 -3.47
C LYS A 202 -12.69 23.23 -4.76
N LEU A 203 -12.85 21.99 -5.25
CA LEU A 203 -13.65 21.71 -6.44
C LEU A 203 -15.16 22.00 -6.23
N LYS A 204 -15.67 21.81 -5.00
CA LYS A 204 -17.09 22.04 -4.67
C LYS A 204 -17.42 23.49 -4.31
N ARG A 205 -16.61 24.14 -3.48
CA ARG A 205 -16.89 25.43 -2.83
C ARG A 205 -16.11 26.62 -3.42
N LYS A 206 -15.12 26.38 -4.29
CA LYS A 206 -14.21 27.39 -4.91
C LYS A 206 -13.36 28.22 -3.94
N ASP A 207 -13.55 28.13 -2.62
CA ASP A 207 -12.68 28.77 -1.62
C ASP A 207 -11.58 27.82 -1.13
N SER A 208 -10.34 28.32 -1.05
CA SER A 208 -9.17 27.57 -0.61
C SER A 208 -8.97 27.59 0.91
N GLY A 209 -9.32 28.69 1.59
CA GLY A 209 -9.06 28.85 3.03
C GLY A 209 -9.98 27.97 3.86
N ASP A 210 -11.27 28.03 3.55
CA ASP A 210 -12.30 27.22 4.22
C ASP A 210 -12.08 25.72 4.04
N ALA A 211 -11.55 25.31 2.88
CA ALA A 211 -11.30 23.91 2.58
C ALA A 211 -10.19 23.29 3.46
N GLU A 212 -9.20 24.09 3.87
CA GLU A 212 -8.12 23.63 4.75
C GLU A 212 -8.62 23.46 6.19
N ILE A 213 -9.40 24.43 6.68
CA ILE A 213 -10.03 24.39 8.01
C ILE A 213 -11.01 23.21 8.10
N ASP A 214 -11.88 23.01 7.08
CA ASP A 214 -12.83 21.89 7.02
C ASP A 214 -12.09 20.54 7.05
N ALA A 215 -11.00 20.40 6.30
CA ALA A 215 -10.20 19.18 6.28
C ALA A 215 -9.50 18.90 7.62
N GLU A 216 -9.02 19.92 8.33
CA GLU A 216 -8.41 19.75 9.65
C GLU A 216 -9.42 19.30 10.70
N GLN A 217 -10.64 19.85 10.67
CA GLN A 217 -11.72 19.47 11.57
C GLN A 217 -12.22 18.04 11.30
N ARG A 218 -12.23 17.62 10.04
CA ARG A 218 -12.72 16.29 9.64
C ARG A 218 -11.67 15.20 9.75
N MET A 219 -10.39 15.52 9.76
CA MET A 219 -9.29 14.58 9.88
C MET A 219 -8.36 14.91 11.04
N LEU A 220 -8.58 14.21 12.16
CA LEU A 220 -7.80 14.35 13.37
C LEU A 220 -6.84 13.17 13.50
N HIS A 221 -5.55 13.45 13.60
CA HIS A 221 -4.54 12.48 14.00
C HIS A 221 -3.93 12.94 15.30
N GLU A 222 -4.02 12.08 16.30
CA GLU A 222 -3.63 12.41 17.66
C GLU A 222 -2.71 11.34 18.22
N VAL A 223 -1.73 11.78 18.99
CA VAL A 223 -0.76 10.89 19.62
C VAL A 223 -1.25 10.54 21.02
N LEU A 224 -1.33 9.26 21.36
CA LEU A 224 -1.77 8.78 22.66
C LEU A 224 -0.58 8.39 23.53
N THR A 225 -0.66 8.69 24.82
CA THR A 225 0.25 8.13 25.82
C THR A 225 -0.57 7.28 26.77
N ASP A 226 -0.04 6.11 27.16
CA ASP A 226 -0.74 5.02 27.88
C ASP A 226 -1.68 5.43 29.02
N LYS A 227 -1.44 6.57 29.67
CA LYS A 227 -2.21 7.03 30.83
C LYS A 227 -3.59 7.63 30.50
N LEU A 228 -3.98 7.75 29.23
CA LEU A 228 -5.15 8.53 28.82
C LEU A 228 -6.24 7.75 28.05
N ILE A 229 -6.11 6.42 27.90
CA ILE A 229 -7.00 5.60 27.05
C ILE A 229 -8.49 5.74 27.45
N ASP A 230 -8.83 5.59 28.74
CA ASP A 230 -10.23 5.59 29.21
C ASP A 230 -10.94 6.93 29.00
N ARG A 231 -10.25 8.04 29.32
CA ARG A 231 -10.77 9.39 29.08
C ARG A 231 -10.98 9.64 27.58
N ARG A 232 -10.10 9.09 26.74
CA ARG A 232 -10.15 9.25 25.29
C ARG A 232 -11.31 8.50 24.65
N LEU A 233 -11.71 7.34 25.19
CA LEU A 233 -12.91 6.63 24.75
C LEU A 233 -14.16 7.49 24.92
N TYR A 234 -14.27 8.20 26.05
CA TYR A 234 -15.35 9.14 26.29
C TYR A 234 -15.33 10.33 25.31
N GLU A 235 -14.15 10.92 25.08
CA GLU A 235 -13.98 12.03 24.12
C GLU A 235 -14.29 11.59 22.68
N THR A 236 -13.95 10.36 22.31
CA THR A 236 -14.25 9.79 20.98
C THR A 236 -15.75 9.53 20.83
N ALA A 237 -16.39 9.00 21.87
CA ALA A 237 -17.85 8.81 21.89
C ALA A 237 -18.61 10.15 21.84
N ALA A 238 -18.11 11.18 22.52
CA ALA A 238 -18.66 12.54 22.44
C ALA A 238 -18.52 13.10 21.02
N TRP A 239 -17.33 12.96 20.42
CA TRP A 239 -17.10 13.39 19.04
C TRP A 239 -18.03 12.71 18.03
N PHE A 240 -18.30 11.40 18.17
CA PHE A 240 -19.28 10.72 17.32
C PHE A 240 -20.69 11.33 17.44
N ARG A 241 -21.10 11.80 18.62
CA ARG A 241 -22.40 12.46 18.80
C ARG A 241 -22.46 13.83 18.13
N ASP A 242 -21.34 14.52 18.02
CA ASP A 242 -21.28 15.85 17.40
C ASP A 242 -21.24 15.76 15.86
N VAL A 243 -20.74 14.65 15.33
CA VAL A 243 -20.49 14.45 13.89
C VAL A 243 -21.61 13.69 13.17
N LEU A 244 -22.34 12.81 13.87
CA LEU A 244 -23.46 12.02 13.32
C LEU A 244 -24.80 12.75 13.47
#